data_AF-A0A353GM64-F1
#
_entry.id   AF-A0A353GM64-F1
#
_cell.length_a   1.000
_cell.length_b   1.000
_cell.length_c   1.000
_cell.angle_alpha   90.00
_cell.angle_beta   90.00
_cell.angle_gamma   90.00
#
_symmetry.space_group_name_H-M   'P 1'
#
loop_
_entity.id
_entity.type
_entity.pdbx_description
1 polymer ?
#
loop_
_entity_poly.entity_id
_entity_poly.type
_entity_poly.pdbx_seq_one_letter_code
_entity_poly.pdbx_strand_id
1 'polypeptide(L)'
;KDKLYATIYKTDDEAGKYWNECTDIAPDHIMRFGEKENFWEMGETGPCGPCSEIHIDLGPGRCDKSHIPGHVCGVNAGCARFIELWNLVFIQFNRKADGKLEDLPSKNVDTGMGFERICSVIQNQKSNYDIDLFRNIIQTIEEVTGQSYSKAENQVPMRVIADHIRSLTFAIADGVLLSNEGRGYVMRRILRRGARFGRSLGMTEPFLYKIVPGLVAAMGDAYPEIKQQQQHCQLVIKAEEEGFNRTLDNGIELFEKIASSLEQEKRKTVSG
;
A
#
# COMPACT_ATOMS: atom_id res chain seq x y z
N LYS A 1 16.11 -9.56 18.34
CA LYS A 1 15.87 -10.96 17.93
C LYS A 1 14.61 -11.49 18.60
N ASP A 2 14.48 -11.31 19.91
CA ASP A 2 13.29 -11.64 20.74
C ASP A 2 11.97 -10.94 20.36
N LYS A 3 11.99 -10.13 19.30
CA LYS A 3 10.80 -9.47 18.74
C LYS A 3 10.37 -10.11 17.43
N LEU A 4 11.16 -11.01 16.87
CA LEU A 4 10.87 -11.66 15.59
C LEU A 4 10.06 -12.93 15.82
N TYR A 5 9.11 -13.15 14.94
CA TYR A 5 8.24 -14.32 14.88
C TYR A 5 8.29 -14.88 13.46
N ALA A 6 8.19 -16.20 13.34
CA ALA A 6 8.08 -16.86 12.05
C ALA A 6 6.71 -17.54 11.93
N THR A 7 6.11 -17.48 10.76
CA THR A 7 4.91 -18.25 10.43
C THR A 7 5.27 -19.30 9.38
N ILE A 8 4.66 -20.48 9.47
CA ILE A 8 4.81 -21.55 8.49
C ILE A 8 3.44 -22.15 8.15
N TYR A 9 3.35 -22.78 6.99
CA TYR A 9 2.15 -23.51 6.60
C TYR A 9 1.91 -24.70 7.54
N LYS A 10 0.65 -24.93 7.91
CA LYS A 10 0.25 -25.93 8.92
C LYS A 10 0.86 -27.32 8.72
N THR A 11 1.07 -27.77 7.49
CA THR A 11 1.65 -29.07 7.13
C THR A 11 3.11 -29.01 6.69
N ASP A 12 3.77 -27.85 6.75
CA ASP A 12 5.16 -27.68 6.33
C ASP A 12 6.12 -27.88 7.52
N ASP A 13 6.32 -29.14 7.89
CA ASP A 13 7.24 -29.52 8.97
C ASP A 13 8.70 -29.26 8.62
N GLU A 14 9.05 -29.22 7.32
CA GLU A 14 10.39 -28.93 6.85
C GLU A 14 10.79 -27.49 7.19
N ALA A 15 9.92 -26.51 6.88
CA ALA A 15 10.15 -25.12 7.27
C ALA A 15 10.28 -24.96 8.79
N GLY A 16 9.42 -25.63 9.57
CA GLY A 16 9.48 -25.59 11.03
C GLY A 16 10.78 -26.15 11.60
N LYS A 17 11.34 -27.21 10.98
CA LYS A 17 12.64 -27.76 11.34
C LYS A 17 13.76 -26.76 11.06
N TYR A 18 13.79 -26.16 9.87
CA TYR A 18 14.84 -25.20 9.50
C TYR A 18 14.80 -23.93 10.35
N TRP A 19 13.62 -23.42 10.72
CA TRP A 19 13.54 -22.30 11.67
C TRP A 19 14.18 -22.63 13.01
N ASN A 20 13.94 -23.83 13.54
CA ASN A 20 14.52 -24.27 14.82
C ASN A 20 16.02 -24.58 14.74
N GLU A 21 16.49 -25.21 13.66
CA GLU A 21 17.87 -25.70 13.57
C GLU A 21 18.84 -24.69 12.96
N CYS A 22 18.36 -23.81 12.07
CA CYS A 22 19.21 -22.91 11.29
C CYS A 22 19.10 -21.45 11.69
N THR A 23 18.26 -21.11 12.68
CA THR A 23 18.07 -19.73 13.13
C THR A 23 18.00 -19.62 14.65
N ASP A 24 18.11 -18.38 15.14
CA ASP A 24 18.00 -18.06 16.57
C ASP A 24 16.56 -17.67 16.99
N ILE A 25 15.54 -17.91 16.14
CA ILE A 25 14.15 -17.63 16.52
C ILE A 25 13.72 -18.63 17.61
N ALA A 26 13.11 -18.11 18.67
CA ALA A 26 12.65 -18.94 19.76
C ALA A 26 11.57 -19.94 19.28
N PRO A 27 11.58 -21.21 19.73
CA PRO A 27 10.62 -22.20 19.25
C PRO A 27 9.14 -21.82 19.46
N ASP A 28 8.83 -21.07 20.52
CA ASP A 28 7.50 -20.55 20.82
C ASP A 28 7.10 -19.32 19.96
N HIS A 29 8.05 -18.77 19.20
CA HIS A 29 7.82 -17.73 18.20
C HIS A 29 7.60 -18.29 16.78
N ILE A 30 7.64 -19.61 16.62
CA ILE A 30 7.35 -20.29 15.35
C ILE A 30 5.88 -20.74 15.38
N MET A 31 5.05 -20.10 14.56
CA MET A 31 3.60 -20.28 14.54
C MET A 31 3.14 -20.95 13.25
N ARG A 32 2.08 -21.76 13.33
CA ARG A 32 1.50 -22.48 12.18
C ARG A 32 0.15 -21.88 11.80
N PHE A 33 -0.03 -21.56 10.52
CA PHE A 33 -1.32 -21.08 9.99
C PHE A 33 -1.78 -21.85 8.74
N GLY A 34 -3.02 -21.58 8.32
CA GLY A 34 -3.67 -22.25 7.20
C GLY A 34 -3.35 -21.61 5.85
N GLU A 35 -4.17 -21.96 4.86
CA GLU A 35 -4.00 -21.53 3.46
C GLU A 35 -4.11 -20.01 3.30
N LYS A 36 -4.97 -19.37 4.10
CA LYS A 36 -5.21 -17.94 4.01
C LYS A 36 -3.97 -17.11 4.37
N GLU A 37 -3.14 -17.58 5.28
CA GLU A 37 -1.96 -16.85 5.75
C GLU A 37 -0.64 -17.39 5.18
N ASN A 38 -0.49 -18.72 5.05
CA ASN A 38 0.79 -19.35 4.71
C ASN A 38 0.75 -20.19 3.42
N PHE A 39 -0.14 -19.86 2.48
CA PHE A 39 -0.13 -20.41 1.13
C PHE A 39 -0.26 -19.27 0.12
N TRP A 40 0.79 -19.06 -0.68
CA TRP A 40 0.86 -17.95 -1.62
C TRP A 40 0.55 -18.39 -3.04
N GLU A 41 -0.12 -17.51 -3.78
CA GLU A 41 -0.60 -17.76 -5.14
C GLU A 41 -0.39 -16.53 -6.01
N MET A 42 0.09 -16.73 -7.24
CA MET A 42 0.27 -15.63 -8.20
C MET A 42 -1.07 -15.02 -8.65
N GLY A 43 -2.14 -15.82 -8.64
CA GLY A 43 -3.49 -15.45 -9.07
C GLY A 43 -4.41 -16.67 -9.07
N GLU A 44 -5.51 -16.63 -9.83
CA GLU A 44 -6.45 -17.77 -9.95
C GLU A 44 -5.80 -19.04 -10.52
N THR A 45 -4.75 -18.86 -11.35
CA THR A 45 -3.93 -19.95 -11.90
C THR A 45 -2.46 -19.54 -11.89
N GLY A 46 -1.58 -20.54 -11.97
CA GLY A 46 -0.13 -20.33 -12.06
C GLY A 46 0.65 -20.82 -10.85
N PRO A 47 1.95 -20.44 -10.75
CA PRO A 47 2.84 -20.90 -9.69
C PRO A 47 2.33 -20.50 -8.29
N CYS A 48 2.42 -21.44 -7.36
CA CYS A 48 1.99 -21.28 -5.97
C CYS A 48 2.75 -22.23 -5.03
N GLY A 49 2.55 -22.06 -3.73
CA GLY A 49 3.13 -22.95 -2.74
C GLY A 49 2.99 -22.47 -1.30
N PRO A 50 3.43 -23.30 -0.34
CA PRO A 50 3.52 -22.86 1.06
C PRO A 50 4.49 -21.69 1.16
N CYS A 51 4.22 -20.79 2.09
CA CYS A 51 5.13 -19.70 2.39
C CYS A 51 5.40 -19.59 3.89
N SER A 52 6.48 -18.91 4.22
CA SER A 52 6.87 -18.58 5.58
C SER A 52 7.08 -17.09 5.71
N GLU A 53 6.47 -16.45 6.70
CA GLU A 53 6.60 -15.01 6.91
C GLU A 53 7.38 -14.70 8.18
N ILE A 54 8.15 -13.62 8.13
CA ILE A 54 8.85 -13.05 9.29
C ILE A 54 8.03 -11.86 9.77
N HIS A 55 7.60 -11.90 11.01
CA HIS A 55 6.87 -10.82 11.69
C HIS A 55 7.72 -10.18 12.77
N ILE A 56 7.42 -8.93 13.13
CA ILE A 56 8.06 -8.23 14.24
C ILE A 56 7.02 -7.68 15.23
N ASP A 57 7.28 -7.89 16.52
CA ASP A 57 6.60 -7.23 17.63
C ASP A 57 7.19 -5.82 17.85
N LEU A 58 6.44 -4.81 17.48
CA LEU A 58 6.81 -3.40 17.70
C LEU A 58 6.54 -2.90 19.12
N GLY A 59 5.93 -3.74 19.97
CA GLY A 59 5.62 -3.48 21.37
C GLY A 59 4.18 -3.02 21.63
N PRO A 60 3.71 -3.11 22.89
CA PRO A 60 2.32 -2.89 23.28
C PRO A 60 1.78 -1.50 22.91
N GLY A 61 2.62 -0.47 22.92
CA GLY A 61 2.24 0.90 22.54
C GLY A 61 1.93 1.10 21.06
N ARG A 62 2.08 0.08 20.21
CA ARG A 62 1.77 0.12 18.77
C ARG A 62 0.42 -0.51 18.42
N CYS A 63 -0.30 -1.08 19.39
CA CYS A 63 -1.62 -1.65 19.13
C CYS A 63 -2.66 -0.54 18.88
N ASP A 64 -3.22 -0.53 17.67
CA ASP A 64 -4.31 0.36 17.23
C ASP A 64 -5.70 -0.14 17.65
N LYS A 65 -5.80 -1.39 18.12
CA LYS A 65 -7.04 -2.06 18.54
C LYS A 65 -7.17 -2.27 20.05
N SER A 66 -6.30 -1.63 20.84
CA SER A 66 -6.30 -1.72 22.30
C SER A 66 -7.61 -1.24 22.95
N HIS A 67 -8.36 -0.38 22.26
CA HIS A 67 -9.66 0.13 22.68
C HIS A 67 -10.83 -0.83 22.40
N ILE A 68 -10.61 -1.91 21.65
CA ILE A 68 -11.64 -2.90 21.29
C ILE A 68 -11.72 -3.95 22.41
N PRO A 69 -12.87 -4.09 23.10
CA PRO A 69 -13.04 -5.11 24.14
C PRO A 69 -12.77 -6.52 23.62
N GLY A 70 -11.97 -7.30 24.36
CA GLY A 70 -11.63 -8.68 24.00
C GLY A 70 -10.54 -8.84 22.94
N HIS A 71 -9.95 -7.76 22.44
CA HIS A 71 -8.83 -7.85 21.50
C HIS A 71 -7.57 -8.43 22.18
N VAL A 72 -7.00 -9.45 21.57
CA VAL A 72 -5.69 -10.03 21.96
C VAL A 72 -4.71 -9.79 20.82
N CYS A 73 -3.58 -9.15 21.12
CA CYS A 73 -2.53 -8.94 20.13
C CYS A 73 -1.78 -10.24 19.84
N GLY A 74 -1.40 -10.44 18.58
CA GLY A 74 -0.58 -11.55 18.14
C GLY A 74 -0.26 -11.45 16.66
N VAL A 75 0.63 -12.31 16.18
CA VAL A 75 0.89 -12.49 14.75
C VAL A 75 -0.42 -12.84 14.04
N ASN A 76 -0.69 -12.18 12.91
CA ASN A 76 -1.92 -12.33 12.14
C ASN A 76 -3.23 -12.03 12.90
N ALA A 77 -3.17 -11.37 14.07
CA ALA A 77 -4.35 -10.91 14.82
C ALA A 77 -4.97 -9.60 14.27
N GLY A 78 -4.41 -9.06 13.19
CA GLY A 78 -4.92 -7.88 12.50
C GLY A 78 -4.80 -6.58 13.27
N CYS A 79 -3.81 -6.43 14.16
CA CYS A 79 -3.48 -5.16 14.81
C CYS A 79 -2.08 -4.68 14.42
N ALA A 80 -1.81 -3.39 14.59
CA ALA A 80 -0.55 -2.77 14.15
C ALA A 80 0.68 -3.07 15.04
N ARG A 81 0.54 -3.91 16.09
CA ARG A 81 1.66 -4.31 16.95
C ARG A 81 2.58 -5.34 16.29
N PHE A 82 1.99 -6.37 15.69
CA PHE A 82 2.71 -7.41 14.98
C PHE A 82 2.55 -7.15 13.49
N ILE A 83 3.64 -6.80 12.83
CA ILE A 83 3.63 -6.56 11.39
C ILE A 83 4.51 -7.59 10.69
N GLU A 84 4.01 -8.11 9.58
CA GLU A 84 4.78 -8.90 8.62
C GLU A 84 5.90 -8.03 8.05
N LEU A 85 7.14 -8.48 8.01
CA LEU A 85 8.26 -7.76 7.39
C LEU A 85 8.62 -8.36 6.04
N TRP A 86 8.67 -9.69 5.98
CA TRP A 86 9.23 -10.42 4.86
C TRP A 86 8.44 -11.71 4.65
N ASN A 87 8.05 -11.99 3.42
CA ASN A 87 7.45 -13.26 3.02
C ASN A 87 8.45 -14.08 2.19
N LEU A 88 8.57 -15.38 2.50
CA LEU A 88 9.41 -16.37 1.86
C LEU A 88 8.49 -17.45 1.25
N VAL A 89 8.23 -17.35 -0.05
CA VAL A 89 7.37 -18.28 -0.78
C VAL A 89 8.20 -19.41 -1.36
N PHE A 90 7.82 -20.65 -1.04
CA PHE A 90 8.41 -21.85 -1.60
C PHE A 90 7.54 -22.32 -2.76
N ILE A 91 7.88 -21.87 -3.96
CA ILE A 91 7.13 -22.18 -5.18
C ILE A 91 7.36 -23.65 -5.53
N GLN A 92 6.33 -24.47 -5.32
CA GLN A 92 6.38 -25.92 -5.46
C GLN A 92 5.30 -26.46 -6.39
N PHE A 93 4.19 -25.74 -6.55
CA PHE A 93 3.04 -26.18 -7.33
C PHE A 93 2.68 -25.19 -8.43
N ASN A 94 1.89 -25.65 -9.39
CA ASN A 94 1.19 -24.83 -10.36
C ASN A 94 -0.31 -25.11 -10.24
N ARG A 95 -1.10 -24.07 -9.92
CA ARG A 95 -2.56 -24.16 -9.87
C ARG A 95 -3.15 -24.08 -11.28
N LYS A 96 -3.95 -25.07 -11.61
CA LYS A 96 -4.71 -25.15 -12.87
C LYS A 96 -6.07 -24.46 -12.73
N ALA A 97 -6.73 -24.19 -13.84
CA ALA A 97 -8.03 -23.50 -13.87
C ALA A 97 -9.15 -24.26 -13.15
N ASP A 98 -9.02 -25.57 -12.99
CA ASP A 98 -9.93 -26.42 -12.20
C ASP A 98 -9.61 -26.42 -10.69
N GLY A 99 -8.63 -25.62 -10.26
CA GLY A 99 -8.16 -25.51 -8.89
C GLY A 99 -7.14 -26.57 -8.47
N LYS A 100 -6.85 -27.56 -9.32
CA LYS A 100 -5.89 -28.64 -9.01
C LYS A 100 -4.46 -28.09 -8.93
N LEU A 101 -3.70 -28.62 -7.97
CA LEU A 101 -2.27 -28.36 -7.81
C LEU A 101 -1.47 -29.45 -8.53
N GLU A 102 -0.58 -29.03 -9.42
CA GLU A 102 0.40 -29.91 -10.08
C GLU A 102 1.81 -29.58 -9.58
N ASP A 103 2.60 -30.60 -9.24
CA ASP A 103 4.00 -30.42 -8.85
C ASP A 103 4.82 -29.79 -9.98
N LEU A 104 5.64 -28.80 -9.62
CA LEU A 104 6.59 -28.22 -10.55
C LEU A 104 7.80 -29.14 -10.75
N PRO A 105 8.35 -29.22 -11.98
CA PRO A 105 9.55 -30.00 -12.26
C PRO A 105 10.79 -29.44 -11.54
N SER A 106 10.76 -28.17 -11.12
CA SER A 106 11.81 -27.53 -10.35
C SER A 106 11.19 -26.57 -9.34
N LYS A 107 11.64 -26.68 -8.08
CA LYS A 107 11.20 -25.82 -6.98
C LYS A 107 11.97 -24.50 -7.03
N ASN A 108 11.28 -23.40 -6.75
CA ASN A 108 11.86 -22.06 -6.73
C ASN A 108 11.56 -21.36 -5.41
N VAL A 109 12.29 -20.29 -5.13
CA VAL A 109 12.04 -19.41 -3.98
C VAL A 109 11.72 -18.03 -4.52
N ASP A 110 10.60 -17.48 -4.06
CA ASP A 110 10.23 -16.08 -4.28
C ASP A 110 10.16 -15.40 -2.90
N THR A 111 10.76 -14.22 -2.76
CA THR A 111 10.74 -13.51 -1.48
C THR A 111 10.39 -12.06 -1.68
N GLY A 112 9.52 -11.53 -0.82
CA GLY A 112 9.11 -10.13 -0.84
C GLY A 112 9.26 -9.49 0.53
N MET A 113 10.02 -8.40 0.60
CA MET A 113 10.13 -7.57 1.80
C MET A 113 9.64 -6.16 1.48
N GLY A 114 8.67 -5.66 2.25
CA GLY A 114 8.17 -4.30 2.07
C GLY A 114 9.22 -3.28 2.47
N PHE A 115 9.86 -2.62 1.50
CA PHE A 115 10.96 -1.68 1.74
C PHE A 115 10.57 -0.56 2.72
N GLU A 116 9.43 0.09 2.52
CA GLU A 116 8.96 1.17 3.38
C GLU A 116 8.62 0.69 4.79
N ARG A 117 8.19 -0.57 4.91
CA ARG A 117 7.86 -1.20 6.18
C ARG A 117 9.12 -1.52 6.98
N ILE A 118 10.16 -2.08 6.35
CA ILE A 118 11.43 -2.30 7.05
C ILE A 118 12.12 -0.98 7.39
N CYS A 119 12.04 0.03 6.52
CA CYS A 119 12.52 1.38 6.82
C CYS A 119 11.81 1.99 8.04
N SER A 120 10.48 1.84 8.16
CA SER A 120 9.75 2.39 9.30
C SER A 120 10.15 1.72 10.62
N VAL A 121 10.49 0.43 10.59
CA VAL A 121 11.05 -0.27 11.75
C VAL A 121 12.45 0.22 12.11
N ILE A 122 13.37 0.26 11.13
CA ILE A 122 14.77 0.66 11.34
C ILE A 122 14.85 2.11 11.83
N GLN A 123 14.02 3.00 11.30
CA GLN A 123 13.95 4.41 11.66
C GLN A 123 13.07 4.66 12.90
N ASN A 124 12.52 3.62 13.53
CA ASN A 124 11.61 3.68 14.68
C ASN A 124 10.39 4.61 14.48
N GLN A 125 9.85 4.63 13.26
CA GLN A 125 8.70 5.45 12.89
C GLN A 125 7.37 4.79 13.22
N LYS A 126 6.32 5.61 13.38
CA LYS A 126 4.96 5.14 13.66
C LYS A 126 4.18 4.76 12.42
N SER A 127 4.50 5.39 11.31
CA SER A 127 3.90 5.12 10.01
C SER A 127 4.98 4.96 8.95
N ASN A 128 4.67 4.19 7.91
CA ASN A 128 5.48 4.19 6.69
C ASN A 128 5.58 5.59 6.08
N TYR A 129 4.58 6.44 6.29
CA TYR A 129 4.58 7.82 5.81
C TYR A 129 5.52 8.76 6.59
N ASP A 130 6.04 8.32 7.73
CA ASP A 130 6.94 9.14 8.56
C ASP A 130 8.42 8.80 8.30
N ILE A 131 8.71 7.86 7.39
CA ILE A 131 10.09 7.57 6.95
C ILE A 131 10.62 8.69 6.06
N ASP A 132 11.93 8.84 6.02
CA ASP A 132 12.66 9.77 5.14
C ASP A 132 12.10 9.87 3.71
N LEU A 133 11.88 8.72 3.05
CA LEU A 133 11.33 8.65 1.68
C LEU A 133 10.01 9.42 1.53
N PHE A 134 9.03 9.13 2.39
CA PHE A 134 7.72 9.76 2.33
C PHE A 134 7.71 11.17 2.90
N ARG A 135 8.55 11.48 3.89
CA ARG A 135 8.63 12.83 4.46
C ARG A 135 9.08 13.86 3.42
N ASN A 136 10.01 13.52 2.53
CA ASN A 136 10.40 14.41 1.43
C ASN A 136 9.21 14.71 0.50
N ILE A 137 8.41 13.70 0.16
CA ILE A 137 7.22 13.87 -0.69
C ILE A 137 6.15 14.69 0.03
N ILE A 138 5.88 14.37 1.30
CA ILE A 138 4.90 15.08 2.13
C ILE A 138 5.29 16.53 2.30
N GLN A 139 6.58 16.83 2.52
CA GLN A 139 7.06 18.21 2.60
C GLN A 139 6.78 18.97 1.31
N THR A 140 7.02 18.37 0.14
CA THR A 140 6.64 19.01 -1.15
C THR A 140 5.13 19.25 -1.23
N ILE A 141 4.30 18.35 -0.69
CA ILE A 141 2.84 18.56 -0.61
C ILE A 141 2.51 19.73 0.31
N GLU A 142 3.15 19.85 1.47
CA GLU A 142 2.98 20.99 2.39
C GLU A 142 3.34 22.32 1.69
N GLU A 143 4.47 22.36 0.97
CA GLU A 143 4.92 23.53 0.21
C GLU A 143 3.94 23.91 -0.92
N VAL A 144 3.43 22.92 -1.66
CA VAL A 144 2.49 23.15 -2.77
C VAL A 144 1.11 23.57 -2.29
N THR A 145 0.66 23.03 -1.15
CA THR A 145 -0.71 23.25 -0.63
C THR A 145 -0.79 24.37 0.40
N GLY A 146 0.32 24.75 1.02
CA GLY A 146 0.35 25.64 2.18
C GLY A 146 -0.26 25.03 3.46
N GLN A 147 -0.58 23.73 3.45
CA GLN A 147 -1.15 23.02 4.58
C GLN A 147 -0.07 22.28 5.37
N SER A 148 -0.31 22.06 6.66
CA SER A 148 0.61 21.31 7.54
C SER A 148 0.15 19.86 7.72
N TYR A 149 1.06 18.91 7.58
CA TYR A 149 0.88 17.48 7.86
C TYR A 149 0.73 17.19 9.36
N SER A 150 1.17 18.10 10.23
CA SER A 150 0.97 17.96 11.67
C SER A 150 -0.50 18.03 12.10
N LYS A 151 -1.38 18.59 11.26
CA LYS A 151 -2.82 18.65 11.49
C LYS A 151 -3.47 17.32 11.15
N ALA A 152 -4.23 16.75 12.09
CA ALA A 152 -4.80 15.41 11.96
C ALA A 152 -5.71 15.27 10.73
N GLU A 153 -6.50 16.30 10.43
CA GLU A 153 -7.40 16.36 9.27
C GLU A 153 -6.68 16.32 7.92
N ASN A 154 -5.43 16.79 7.88
CA ASN A 154 -4.61 16.84 6.66
C ASN A 154 -3.80 15.57 6.43
N GLN A 155 -3.57 14.76 7.47
CA GLN A 155 -2.73 13.56 7.36
C GLN A 155 -3.24 12.57 6.32
N VAL A 156 -4.54 12.25 6.36
CA VAL A 156 -5.13 11.31 5.40
C VAL A 156 -5.05 11.84 3.96
N PRO A 157 -5.51 13.07 3.65
CA PRO A 157 -5.34 13.65 2.31
C PRO A 157 -3.89 13.62 1.82
N MET A 158 -2.93 14.06 2.62
CA MET A 158 -1.52 14.13 2.21
C MET A 158 -0.90 12.74 2.00
N ARG A 159 -1.22 11.76 2.85
CA ARG A 159 -0.77 10.37 2.67
C ARG A 159 -1.31 9.77 1.37
N VAL A 160 -2.60 9.99 1.08
CA VAL A 160 -3.20 9.52 -0.17
C VAL A 160 -2.55 10.17 -1.38
N ILE A 161 -2.35 11.50 -1.35
CA ILE A 161 -1.69 12.22 -2.45
C ILE A 161 -0.25 11.72 -2.64
N ALA A 162 0.51 11.53 -1.57
CA ALA A 162 1.89 11.03 -1.62
C ALA A 162 1.98 9.61 -2.21
N ASP A 163 1.08 8.71 -1.84
CA ASP A 163 1.00 7.36 -2.40
C ASP A 163 0.56 7.37 -3.88
N HIS A 164 -0.42 8.21 -4.20
CA HIS A 164 -0.98 8.28 -5.54
C HIS A 164 -0.01 8.92 -6.54
N ILE A 165 0.73 9.96 -6.15
CA ILE A 165 1.73 10.56 -7.04
C ILE A 165 2.88 9.60 -7.35
N ARG A 166 3.28 8.76 -6.39
CA ARG A 166 4.23 7.66 -6.62
C ARG A 166 3.69 6.72 -7.69
N SER A 167 2.51 6.15 -7.46
CA SER A 167 1.88 5.20 -8.38
C SER A 167 1.73 5.76 -9.80
N LEU A 168 1.26 7.00 -9.93
CA LEU A 168 1.07 7.68 -11.21
C LEU A 168 2.40 7.92 -11.93
N THR A 169 3.40 8.43 -11.23
CA THR A 169 4.68 8.80 -11.85
C THR A 169 5.40 7.55 -12.37
N PHE A 170 5.46 6.47 -11.58
CA PHE A 170 6.04 5.21 -12.03
C PHE A 170 5.28 4.62 -13.22
N ALA A 171 3.95 4.53 -13.13
CA ALA A 171 3.15 3.97 -14.22
C ALA A 171 3.31 4.76 -15.53
N ILE A 172 3.31 6.10 -15.47
CA ILE A 172 3.48 6.94 -16.67
C ILE A 172 4.92 6.83 -17.20
N ALA A 173 5.93 6.80 -16.33
CA ALA A 173 7.31 6.59 -16.74
C ALA A 173 7.51 5.24 -17.46
N ASP A 174 6.79 4.21 -17.05
CA ASP A 174 6.75 2.88 -17.70
C ASP A 174 5.85 2.83 -18.95
N GLY A 175 5.30 3.96 -19.40
CA GLY A 175 4.53 4.08 -20.63
C GLY A 175 3.03 3.80 -20.50
N VAL A 176 2.47 3.74 -19.29
CA VAL A 176 1.02 3.62 -19.09
C VAL A 176 0.34 4.95 -19.45
N LEU A 177 -0.49 4.91 -20.49
CA LEU A 177 -1.35 6.03 -20.86
C LEU A 177 -2.66 6.02 -20.07
N LEU A 178 -3.08 7.20 -19.60
CA LEU A 178 -4.38 7.39 -18.96
C LEU A 178 -5.50 7.19 -20.00
N SER A 179 -6.47 6.34 -19.68
CA SER A 179 -7.55 5.96 -20.61
C SER A 179 -8.83 5.59 -19.86
N ASN A 180 -9.90 5.29 -20.59
CA ASN A 180 -11.18 4.85 -20.02
C ASN A 180 -11.26 3.33 -19.83
N GLU A 181 -10.20 2.59 -20.14
CA GLU A 181 -10.20 1.11 -20.11
C GLU A 181 -8.93 0.54 -19.46
N GLY A 182 -9.05 -0.68 -18.94
CA GLY A 182 -7.93 -1.45 -18.40
C GLY A 182 -7.06 -0.68 -17.39
N ARG A 183 -5.74 -0.80 -17.53
CA ARG A 183 -4.75 -0.18 -16.63
C ARG A 183 -4.78 1.35 -16.67
N GLY A 184 -5.06 1.94 -17.84
CA GLY A 184 -5.19 3.38 -18.00
C GLY A 184 -6.34 3.96 -17.18
N TYR A 185 -7.45 3.22 -17.06
CA TYR A 185 -8.57 3.61 -16.20
C TYR A 185 -8.25 3.51 -14.72
N VAL A 186 -7.47 2.51 -14.30
CA VAL A 186 -7.00 2.41 -12.92
C VAL A 186 -6.17 3.64 -12.55
N MET A 187 -5.21 4.02 -13.40
CA MET A 187 -4.39 5.22 -13.18
C MET A 187 -5.23 6.50 -13.18
N ARG A 188 -6.21 6.61 -14.09
CA ARG A 188 -7.16 7.73 -14.10
C ARG A 188 -7.95 7.86 -12.79
N ARG A 189 -8.41 6.74 -12.21
CA ARG A 189 -9.09 6.76 -10.90
C ARG A 189 -8.16 7.20 -9.76
N ILE A 190 -6.91 6.75 -9.77
CA ILE A 190 -5.89 7.15 -8.77
C ILE A 190 -5.66 8.67 -8.84
N LEU A 191 -5.45 9.22 -10.04
CA LEU A 191 -5.28 10.66 -10.24
C LEU A 191 -6.50 11.45 -9.74
N ARG A 192 -7.70 11.06 -10.15
CA ARG A 192 -8.94 11.72 -9.75
C ARG A 192 -9.17 11.68 -8.25
N ARG A 193 -8.80 10.58 -7.59
CA ARG A 193 -8.84 10.46 -6.13
C ARG A 193 -7.85 11.40 -5.45
N GLY A 194 -6.62 11.51 -5.98
CA GLY A 194 -5.64 12.50 -5.51
C GLY A 194 -6.16 13.93 -5.63
N ALA A 195 -6.72 14.30 -6.78
CA ALA A 195 -7.30 15.62 -7.03
C ALA A 195 -8.48 15.92 -6.07
N ARG A 196 -9.36 14.93 -5.84
CA ARG A 196 -10.45 15.04 -4.85
C ARG A 196 -9.91 15.30 -3.43
N PHE A 197 -8.89 14.59 -2.98
CA PHE A 197 -8.27 14.87 -1.68
C PHE A 197 -7.59 16.25 -1.66
N GLY A 198 -7.07 16.72 -2.80
CA GLY A 198 -6.59 18.09 -2.96
C GLY A 198 -7.65 19.15 -2.60
N ARG A 199 -8.93 18.91 -2.91
CA ARG A 199 -10.03 19.81 -2.52
C ARG A 199 -10.14 19.97 -1.01
N SER A 200 -9.96 18.90 -0.23
CA SER A 200 -9.92 18.99 1.24
C SER A 200 -8.72 19.77 1.79
N LEU A 201 -7.67 19.96 0.98
CA LEU A 201 -6.50 20.79 1.30
C LEU A 201 -6.61 22.22 0.72
N GLY A 202 -7.75 22.57 0.11
CA GLY A 202 -8.00 23.89 -0.48
C GLY A 202 -7.48 24.06 -1.91
N MET A 203 -7.06 22.99 -2.58
CA MET A 203 -6.54 23.07 -3.95
C MET A 203 -7.67 23.07 -4.96
N THR A 204 -7.91 24.19 -5.63
CA THR A 204 -8.88 24.34 -6.74
C THR A 204 -8.24 24.15 -8.12
N GLU A 205 -7.01 24.65 -8.27
CA GLU A 205 -6.20 24.55 -9.48
C GLU A 205 -5.40 23.23 -9.53
N PRO A 206 -4.99 22.77 -10.74
CA PRO A 206 -4.14 21.60 -10.89
C PRO A 206 -2.83 21.75 -10.11
N PHE A 207 -2.50 20.75 -9.29
CA PHE A 207 -1.35 20.80 -8.41
C PHE A 207 -0.57 19.48 -8.32
N LEU A 208 -1.16 18.34 -8.69
CA LEU A 208 -0.52 17.03 -8.51
C LEU A 208 0.83 16.95 -9.24
N TYR A 209 0.90 17.51 -10.45
CA TYR A 209 2.13 17.55 -11.25
C TYR A 209 3.27 18.35 -10.59
N LYS A 210 2.96 19.24 -9.64
CA LYS A 210 3.97 20.03 -8.90
C LYS A 210 4.67 19.21 -7.82
N ILE A 211 4.14 18.03 -7.48
CA ILE A 211 4.70 17.14 -6.46
C ILE A 211 5.73 16.17 -7.07
N VAL A 212 5.63 15.90 -8.37
CA VAL A 212 6.55 15.00 -9.11
C VAL A 212 8.04 15.33 -8.87
N PRO A 213 8.50 16.60 -8.87
CA PRO A 213 9.90 16.90 -8.57
C PRO A 213 10.36 16.43 -7.19
N GLY A 214 9.51 16.54 -6.16
CA GLY A 214 9.81 16.05 -4.82
C GLY A 214 9.94 14.53 -4.77
N LEU A 215 9.11 13.82 -5.53
CA LEU A 215 9.23 12.38 -5.72
C LEU A 215 10.54 12.00 -6.45
N VAL A 216 10.88 12.69 -7.54
CA VAL A 216 12.12 12.43 -8.29
C VAL A 216 13.35 12.72 -7.42
N ALA A 217 13.31 13.75 -6.58
CA ALA A 217 14.38 14.00 -5.61
C ALA A 217 14.52 12.86 -4.58
N ALA A 218 13.41 12.23 -4.17
CA ALA A 218 13.41 11.15 -3.19
C ALA A 218 13.78 9.78 -3.77
N MET A 219 13.46 9.50 -5.04
CA MET A 219 13.55 8.16 -5.63
C MET A 219 14.38 8.08 -6.92
N GLY A 220 14.67 9.20 -7.57
CA GLY A 220 15.21 9.24 -8.93
C GLY A 220 16.65 8.73 -9.08
N ASP A 221 17.40 8.59 -8.00
CA ASP A 221 18.73 7.99 -8.03
C ASP A 221 18.67 6.45 -8.10
N ALA A 222 17.69 5.84 -7.41
CA ALA A 222 17.43 4.41 -7.49
C ALA A 222 16.63 4.03 -8.75
N TYR A 223 15.82 4.96 -9.25
CA TYR A 223 14.93 4.78 -10.41
C TYR A 223 15.19 5.88 -11.46
N PRO A 224 16.25 5.77 -12.27
CA PRO A 224 16.61 6.80 -13.25
C PRO A 224 15.51 7.10 -14.28
N GLU A 225 14.63 6.15 -14.56
CA GLU A 225 13.52 6.27 -15.50
C GLU A 225 12.52 7.38 -15.12
N ILE A 226 12.16 7.52 -13.84
CA ILE A 226 11.26 8.60 -13.40
C ILE A 226 11.94 9.97 -13.49
N LYS A 227 13.27 10.03 -13.37
CA LYS A 227 14.06 11.25 -13.54
C LYS A 227 14.13 11.65 -15.01
N GLN A 228 14.34 10.68 -15.91
CA GLN A 228 14.34 10.91 -17.36
C GLN A 228 12.95 11.31 -17.88
N GLN A 229 11.88 10.71 -17.35
CA GLN A 229 10.50 10.97 -17.76
C GLN A 229 9.79 12.05 -16.95
N GLN A 230 10.50 12.79 -16.08
CA GLN A 230 9.89 13.75 -15.15
C GLN A 230 8.98 14.75 -15.87
N GLN A 231 9.49 15.43 -16.92
CA GLN A 231 8.72 16.43 -17.65
C GLN A 231 7.48 15.83 -18.31
N HIS A 232 7.60 14.62 -18.88
CA HIS A 232 6.48 13.91 -19.49
C HIS A 232 5.40 13.58 -18.45
N CYS A 233 5.79 13.01 -17.30
CA CYS A 233 4.88 12.72 -16.19
C CYS A 233 4.14 13.96 -15.73
N GLN A 234 4.85 15.09 -15.56
CA GLN A 234 4.24 16.35 -15.16
C GLN A 234 3.19 16.85 -16.17
N LEU A 235 3.49 16.79 -17.47
CA LEU A 235 2.56 17.20 -18.52
C LEU A 235 1.30 16.33 -18.55
N VAL A 236 1.46 15.00 -18.48
CA VAL A 236 0.35 14.05 -18.52
C VAL A 236 -0.56 14.21 -17.29
N ILE A 237 0.02 14.28 -16.09
CA ILE A 237 -0.73 14.45 -14.85
C ILE A 237 -1.49 15.79 -14.87
N LYS A 238 -0.82 16.88 -15.27
CA LYS A 238 -1.43 18.20 -15.36
C LYS A 238 -2.64 18.20 -16.32
N ALA A 239 -2.48 17.65 -17.52
CA ALA A 239 -3.52 17.66 -18.53
C ALA A 239 -4.77 16.87 -18.10
N GLU A 240 -4.60 15.69 -17.49
CA GLU A 240 -5.73 14.91 -16.98
C GLU A 240 -6.40 15.60 -15.78
N GLU A 241 -5.62 16.20 -14.87
CA GLU A 241 -6.14 16.94 -13.71
C GLU A 241 -6.94 18.18 -14.16
N GLU A 242 -6.45 18.94 -15.15
CA GLU A 242 -7.17 20.07 -15.76
C GLU A 242 -8.50 19.64 -16.37
N GLY A 243 -8.51 18.52 -17.11
CA GLY A 243 -9.73 17.97 -17.69
C GLY A 243 -10.75 17.55 -16.63
N PHE A 244 -10.26 16.96 -15.53
CA PHE A 244 -11.12 16.48 -14.45
C PHE A 244 -11.66 17.61 -13.57
N ASN A 245 -10.85 18.62 -13.22
CA ASN A 245 -11.24 19.71 -12.33
C ASN A 245 -12.49 20.44 -12.83
N ARG A 246 -12.66 20.57 -14.16
CA ARG A 246 -13.88 21.15 -14.78
C ARG A 246 -15.19 20.46 -14.37
N THR A 247 -15.13 19.18 -14.03
CA THR A 247 -16.31 18.38 -13.66
C THR A 247 -16.34 18.00 -12.18
N LEU A 248 -15.19 18.02 -11.50
CA LEU A 248 -15.07 17.68 -10.09
C LEU A 248 -15.92 18.59 -9.19
N ASP A 249 -15.85 19.90 -9.38
CA ASP A 249 -16.54 20.86 -8.49
C ASP A 249 -18.07 20.70 -8.59
N ASN A 250 -18.58 20.63 -9.82
CA ASN A 250 -19.99 20.32 -10.08
C ASN A 250 -20.41 18.98 -9.48
N GLY A 251 -19.53 17.96 -9.55
CA GLY A 251 -19.78 16.64 -8.99
C GLY A 251 -19.84 16.63 -7.46
N ILE A 252 -18.99 17.41 -6.79
CA ILE A 252 -19.00 17.58 -5.33
C ILE A 252 -20.28 18.29 -4.89
N GLU A 253 -20.64 19.40 -5.53
CA GLU A 253 -21.87 20.14 -5.19
C GLU A 253 -23.13 19.27 -5.38
N LEU A 254 -23.19 18.50 -6.48
CA LEU A 254 -24.30 17.60 -6.74
C LEU A 254 -24.39 16.50 -5.68
N PHE A 255 -23.24 15.92 -5.32
CA PHE A 255 -23.17 14.91 -4.26
C PHE A 255 -23.65 15.46 -2.91
N GLU A 256 -23.20 16.66 -2.53
CA GLU A 256 -23.60 17.30 -1.27
C GLU A 256 -25.09 17.59 -1.21
N LYS A 257 -25.71 18.03 -2.32
CA LYS A 257 -27.16 18.21 -2.43
C LYS A 257 -27.91 16.89 -2.22
N ILE A 258 -27.47 15.81 -2.87
CA ILE A 258 -28.07 14.48 -2.74
C ILE A 258 -27.91 13.95 -1.30
N ALA A 259 -26.70 14.04 -0.74
CA ALA A 259 -26.41 13.59 0.61
C ALA A 259 -27.28 14.32 1.64
N SER A 260 -27.41 15.64 1.52
CA SER A 260 -28.25 16.46 2.40
C SER A 260 -29.73 16.07 2.31
N SER A 261 -30.25 15.79 1.10
CA SER A 261 -31.63 15.30 0.91
C SER A 261 -31.85 13.94 1.58
N LEU A 262 -30.91 13.01 1.41
CA LEU A 262 -31.00 11.68 2.01
C LEU A 262 -30.95 11.71 3.54
N GLU A 263 -30.14 12.60 4.12
CA GLU A 263 -30.11 12.82 5.57
C GLU A 263 -31.46 13.31 6.10
N GLN A 264 -32.11 14.24 5.40
CA GLN A 264 -33.47 14.71 5.72
C GLN A 264 -34.50 13.58 5.64
N GLU A 265 -34.35 12.69 4.65
CA GLU A 265 -35.17 11.49 4.48
C GLU A 265 -34.79 10.33 5.43
N LYS A 266 -33.77 10.50 6.29
CA LYS A 266 -33.18 9.45 7.16
C LYS A 266 -32.72 8.20 6.38
N ARG A 267 -32.31 8.38 5.13
CA ARG A 267 -31.75 7.34 4.27
C ARG A 267 -30.23 7.44 4.27
N LYS A 268 -29.55 6.31 4.23
CA LYS A 268 -28.08 6.21 4.28
C LYS A 268 -27.45 5.72 2.98
N THR A 269 -28.25 5.54 1.93
CA THR A 269 -27.83 4.88 0.69
C THR A 269 -28.24 5.74 -0.49
N VAL A 270 -27.24 6.11 -1.31
CA VAL A 270 -27.45 6.73 -2.63
C VAL A 270 -27.89 5.64 -3.59
N SER A 271 -28.99 5.84 -4.33
CA SER A 271 -29.41 4.92 -5.39
C SER A 271 -28.43 4.95 -6.56
N GLY A 272 -28.18 3.78 -7.15
CA GLY A 272 -27.33 3.64 -8.34
C GLY A 272 -27.95 4.18 -9.61
#